data_AF-A0A821U1C2-F1
#
_entry.id   AF-A0A821U1C2-F1
#
_cell.length_a   1.000
_cell.length_b   1.000
_cell.length_c   1.000
_cell.angle_alpha   90.00
_cell.angle_beta   90.00
_cell.angle_gamma   90.00
#
_symmetry.space_group_name_H-M   'P 1'
#
loop_
_entity.id
_entity.type
_entity.pdbx_description
1 polymer ?
#
loop_
_entity_poly.entity_id
_entity_poly.type
_entity_poly.pdbx_seq_one_letter_code
_entity_poly.pdbx_strand_id
1 'polypeptide(L)'
;TDITVRTIYYNKINMAHSSTIDWTREPNNSMAGVMNTLAEDMQWFHPSGEIMVKRENDPWIISKRSDMRELLIVVNQKNANLKEISDKVKQIFATQFSNILLIE
;
A
#
# COMPACT_ATOMS: atom_id res chain seq x y z
N THR A 1 -20.78 0.95 7.79
CA THR A 1 -19.76 -0.11 7.76
C THR A 1 -18.42 0.58 7.87
N ASP A 2 -17.71 0.45 8.97
CA ASP A 2 -16.45 1.17 9.15
C ASP A 2 -15.42 0.63 8.16
N ILE A 3 -14.89 1.53 7.33
CA ILE A 3 -13.82 1.21 6.40
C ILE A 3 -12.51 1.54 7.09
N THR A 4 -11.65 0.56 7.24
CA THR A 4 -10.30 0.79 7.78
C THR A 4 -9.29 0.72 6.64
N VAL A 5 -8.52 1.78 6.50
CA VAL A 5 -7.42 1.88 5.54
C VAL A 5 -6.13 2.01 6.35
N ARG A 6 -5.16 1.15 6.03
CA ARG A 6 -3.82 1.24 6.59
C ARG A 6 -2.81 1.35 5.47
N THR A 7 -1.76 2.13 5.67
CA THR A 7 -0.77 2.41 4.62
C THR A 7 0.64 2.33 5.16
N ILE A 8 1.55 1.91 4.30
CA ILE A 8 3.00 2.05 4.47
C ILE A 8 3.53 2.76 3.23
N TYR A 9 4.20 3.88 3.45
CA TYR A 9 4.85 4.67 2.44
C TYR A 9 6.37 4.58 2.62
N TYR A 10 7.08 4.47 1.49
CA TYR A 10 8.52 4.54 1.45
C TYR A 10 9.00 5.35 0.24
N ASN A 11 9.89 6.30 0.48
CA ASN A 11 10.60 7.03 -0.58
C ASN A 11 12.07 6.66 -0.54
N LYS A 12 12.55 5.99 -1.58
CA LYS A 12 13.95 5.58 -1.67
C LYS A 12 14.90 6.76 -1.90
N ILE A 13 14.43 7.88 -2.45
CA ILE A 13 15.30 9.04 -2.77
C ILE A 13 15.82 9.71 -1.49
N ASN A 14 14.94 9.96 -0.53
CA ASN A 14 15.25 10.70 0.69
C ASN A 14 15.09 9.84 1.96
N MET A 15 14.95 8.52 1.80
CA MET A 15 14.74 7.55 2.89
C MET A 15 13.53 7.88 3.78
N ALA A 16 12.55 8.64 3.28
CA ALA A 16 11.35 8.97 4.04
C ALA A 16 10.45 7.73 4.17
N HIS A 17 9.92 7.53 5.37
CA HIS A 17 9.02 6.44 5.68
C HIS A 17 7.85 6.93 6.53
N SER A 18 6.65 6.44 6.26
CA SER A 18 5.46 6.68 7.08
C SER A 18 4.60 5.42 7.11
N SER A 19 4.12 5.03 8.28
CA SER A 19 3.27 3.85 8.45
C SER A 19 2.12 4.18 9.38
N THR A 20 0.92 3.74 9.01
CA THR A 20 -0.24 3.72 9.92
C THR A 20 -0.46 2.33 10.53
N ILE A 21 0.41 1.37 10.22
CA ILE A 21 0.39 0.01 10.77
C ILE A 21 1.28 -0.01 12.02
N ASP A 22 0.66 -0.33 13.15
CA ASP A 22 1.38 -0.64 14.39
C ASP A 22 1.81 -2.10 14.38
N TRP A 23 3.08 -2.32 14.08
CA TRP A 23 3.70 -3.65 13.99
C TRP A 23 3.76 -4.39 15.32
N THR A 24 3.72 -3.67 16.46
CA THR A 24 3.76 -4.30 17.78
C THR A 24 2.42 -4.97 18.14
N ARG A 25 1.34 -4.56 17.49
CA ARG A 25 -0.03 -5.04 17.74
C ARG A 25 -0.56 -5.99 16.68
N GLU A 26 0.22 -6.28 15.64
CA GLU A 26 -0.10 -7.21 14.55
C GLU A 26 0.85 -8.44 14.57
N PRO A 27 0.72 -9.33 15.58
CA PRO A 27 1.61 -10.48 15.74
C PRO A 27 1.40 -11.60 14.69
N ASN A 28 0.38 -11.50 13.84
CA ASN A 28 0.07 -12.52 12.84
C ASN A 28 0.92 -12.33 11.57
N ASN A 29 1.93 -13.18 11.45
CA ASN A 29 2.90 -13.29 10.34
C ASN A 29 2.30 -13.33 8.92
N SER A 30 1.01 -13.64 8.77
CA SER A 30 0.36 -13.80 7.46
C SER A 30 0.29 -12.50 6.65
N MET A 31 0.07 -11.34 7.29
CA MET A 31 0.05 -10.06 6.55
C MET A 31 1.45 -9.65 6.14
N ALA A 32 2.41 -9.70 7.06
CA ALA A 32 3.82 -9.42 6.79
C ALA A 32 4.38 -10.30 5.65
N GLY A 33 4.03 -11.59 5.63
CA GLY A 33 4.42 -12.50 4.55
C GLY A 33 3.92 -12.05 3.18
N VAL A 34 2.61 -11.77 3.04
CA VAL A 34 2.05 -11.28 1.76
C VAL A 34 2.69 -9.95 1.36
N MET A 35 2.93 -9.06 2.32
CA MET A 35 3.59 -7.79 2.02
C MET A 35 5.03 -7.97 1.52
N ASN A 36 5.80 -8.89 2.11
CA ASN A 36 7.16 -9.18 1.66
C ASN A 36 7.15 -9.77 0.25
N THR A 37 6.25 -10.72 -0.04
CA THR A 37 6.09 -11.26 -1.39
C THR A 37 5.73 -10.16 -2.38
N LEU A 38 4.81 -9.26 -2.03
CA LEU A 38 4.46 -8.12 -2.90
C LEU A 38 5.62 -7.16 -3.11
N ALA A 39 6.45 -6.92 -2.09
CA ALA A 39 7.63 -6.07 -2.21
C ALA A 39 8.70 -6.70 -3.12
N GLU A 40 8.88 -8.02 -3.06
CA GLU A 40 9.74 -8.78 -3.98
C GLU A 40 9.19 -8.75 -5.40
N ASP A 41 7.90 -9.01 -5.58
CA ASP A 41 7.24 -8.95 -6.88
C ASP A 41 7.32 -7.55 -7.50
N MET A 42 7.20 -6.51 -6.68
CA MET A 42 7.30 -5.11 -7.12
C MET A 42 8.69 -4.77 -7.68
N GLN A 43 9.74 -5.52 -7.37
CA GLN A 43 11.07 -5.31 -7.97
C GLN A 43 11.07 -5.52 -9.49
N TRP A 44 10.18 -6.36 -10.02
CA TRP A 44 10.02 -6.59 -11.46
C TRP A 44 9.31 -5.44 -12.18
N PHE A 45 8.65 -4.54 -11.43
CA PHE A 45 7.96 -3.38 -11.98
C PHE A 45 8.85 -2.14 -11.85
N HIS A 46 9.43 -1.71 -12.98
CA HIS A 46 10.24 -0.49 -13.06
C HIS A 46 9.89 0.31 -14.33
N PRO A 47 9.70 1.65 -14.24
CA PRO A 47 9.78 2.48 -13.05
C PRO A 47 8.49 2.53 -12.23
N SER A 48 7.36 2.03 -12.75
CA SER A 48 6.05 2.10 -12.08
C SER A 48 5.29 0.79 -12.21
N GLY A 49 4.38 0.54 -11.27
CA GLY A 49 3.60 -0.69 -11.23
C GLY A 49 2.55 -0.68 -10.14
N GLU A 50 1.58 -1.58 -10.25
CA GLU A 50 0.55 -1.79 -9.25
C GLU A 50 0.19 -3.27 -9.20
N ILE A 51 0.16 -3.84 -8.00
CA ILE A 51 -0.27 -5.21 -7.74
C ILE A 51 -1.41 -5.12 -6.71
N MET A 52 -2.56 -5.71 -7.04
CA MET A 52 -3.73 -5.76 -6.17
C MET A 52 -4.09 -7.21 -5.85
N VAL A 53 -4.19 -7.53 -4.57
CA VAL A 53 -4.52 -8.86 -4.06
C VAL A 53 -5.76 -8.77 -3.17
N LYS A 54 -6.80 -9.53 -3.50
CA LYS A 54 -7.95 -9.75 -2.61
C LYS A 54 -7.72 -11.03 -1.81
N ARG A 55 -7.72 -10.94 -0.47
CA ARG A 55 -7.63 -12.13 0.39
C ARG A 55 -9.01 -12.68 0.73
N GLU A 56 -9.05 -13.96 1.09
CA GLU A 56 -10.27 -14.69 1.46
C GLU A 56 -11.04 -14.06 2.62
N ASN A 57 -10.33 -13.45 3.58
CA ASN A 57 -10.92 -12.77 4.74
C ASN A 57 -11.39 -11.32 4.44
N ASP A 58 -11.50 -10.95 3.16
CA ASP A 58 -11.90 -9.65 2.62
C ASP A 58 -10.94 -8.42 2.69
N PRO A 59 -9.70 -8.44 3.22
CA PRO A 59 -8.82 -7.30 3.01
C PRO A 59 -8.25 -7.30 1.59
N TRP A 60 -8.29 -6.14 0.97
CA TRP A 60 -7.51 -5.84 -0.22
C TRP A 60 -6.13 -5.35 0.19
N ILE A 61 -5.09 -5.92 -0.42
CA ILE A 61 -3.70 -5.50 -0.23
C ILE A 61 -3.20 -5.01 -1.59
N ILE A 62 -2.71 -3.78 -1.63
CA ILE A 62 -2.28 -3.13 -2.86
C ILE A 62 -0.86 -2.64 -2.65
N SER A 63 0.06 -3.06 -3.51
CA SER A 63 1.37 -2.44 -3.63
C SER A 63 1.39 -1.57 -4.89
N LYS A 64 1.80 -0.32 -4.76
CA LYS A 64 1.87 0.64 -5.87
C LYS A 64 3.21 1.36 -5.85
N ARG A 65 3.90 1.34 -6.98
CA ARG A 65 5.16 2.04 -7.20
C ARG A 65 5.01 3.12 -8.26
N SER A 66 5.63 4.28 -8.02
CA SER A 66 5.92 5.28 -9.03
C SER A 66 7.34 5.79 -8.80
N ASP A 67 8.22 5.47 -9.73
CA ASP A 67 9.64 5.74 -9.69
C ASP A 67 10.29 5.10 -8.44
N MET A 68 10.85 5.93 -7.58
CA MET A 68 11.52 5.52 -6.34
C MET A 68 10.59 5.52 -5.12
N ARG A 69 9.29 5.72 -5.32
CA ARG A 69 8.30 5.81 -4.24
C ARG A 69 7.38 4.61 -4.27
N GLU A 70 7.22 3.96 -3.13
CA GLU A 70 6.42 2.76 -2.97
C GLU A 70 5.37 2.99 -1.88
N LEU A 71 4.14 2.62 -2.17
CA LEU A 71 3.00 2.74 -1.29
C LEU A 71 2.28 1.40 -1.23
N LEU A 72 2.24 0.84 -0.03
CA LEU A 72 1.49 -0.35 0.28
C LEU A 72 0.22 0.05 1.05
N ILE A 73 -0.91 -0.48 0.66
CA ILE A 73 -2.23 -0.11 1.16
C ILE A 73 -2.98 -1.39 1.53
N VAL A 74 -3.52 -1.43 2.74
CA VAL A 74 -4.43 -2.46 3.21
C VAL A 74 -5.81 -1.82 3.40
N VAL A 75 -6.78 -2.24 2.60
CA VAL A 75 -8.17 -1.77 2.69
C VAL A 75 -9.02 -2.91 3.23
N ASN A 76 -9.53 -2.74 4.45
CA ASN A 76 -10.50 -3.67 5.02
C ASN A 76 -11.89 -3.03 4.92
N GLN A 77 -12.59 -3.42 3.86
CA GLN A 77 -13.95 -3.01 3.54
C GLN A 77 -14.69 -4.24 3.03
N LYS A 78 -15.63 -4.74 3.83
CA LYS A 78 -16.45 -5.90 3.45
C LYS A 78 -17.17 -5.64 2.13
N ASN A 79 -17.18 -6.66 1.26
CA ASN A 79 -17.85 -6.65 -0.04
C ASN A 79 -17.39 -5.56 -1.03
N ALA A 80 -16.22 -4.94 -0.80
CA ALA A 80 -15.68 -3.98 -1.77
C ALA A 80 -15.31 -4.69 -3.09
N ASN A 81 -15.73 -4.09 -4.20
CA ASN A 81 -15.37 -4.54 -5.53
C ASN A 81 -14.07 -3.87 -6.03
N LEU A 82 -13.50 -4.41 -7.12
CA LEU A 82 -12.23 -3.93 -7.66
C LEU A 82 -12.27 -2.45 -8.06
N LYS A 83 -13.40 -1.98 -8.61
CA LYS A 83 -13.54 -0.59 -9.06
C LYS A 83 -13.49 0.37 -7.87
N GLU A 84 -14.24 0.07 -6.80
CA GLU A 84 -14.25 0.88 -5.57
C GLU A 84 -12.86 0.96 -4.94
N ILE A 85 -12.15 -0.17 -4.90
CA ILE A 85 -10.78 -0.22 -4.38
C ILE A 85 -9.82 0.57 -5.26
N SER A 86 -9.90 0.44 -6.59
CA SER A 86 -9.06 1.19 -7.52
C SER A 86 -9.25 2.71 -7.39
N ASP A 87 -10.50 3.16 -7.33
CA ASP A 87 -10.83 4.58 -7.18
C ASP A 87 -10.28 5.12 -5.83
N LYS A 88 -10.37 4.32 -4.76
CA LYS A 88 -9.84 4.68 -3.44
C LYS A 88 -8.32 4.72 -3.38
N VAL A 89 -7.65 3.77 -4.02
CA VAL A 89 -6.18 3.73 -4.11
C VAL A 89 -5.66 4.98 -4.82
N LYS A 90 -6.30 5.42 -5.91
CA LYS A 90 -5.92 6.68 -6.59
C LYS A 90 -6.01 7.88 -5.66
N GLN A 91 -7.08 7.97 -4.86
CA GLN A 91 -7.24 9.06 -3.89
C GLN A 91 -6.15 9.04 -2.81
N ILE A 92 -5.89 7.88 -2.20
CA ILE A 92 -4.85 7.72 -1.16
C ILE A 92 -3.48 8.06 -1.75
N PHE A 93 -3.18 7.54 -2.93
CA PHE A 93 -1.91 7.78 -3.61
C PHE A 93 -1.69 9.27 -3.88
N ALA A 94 -2.70 9.98 -4.40
CA ALA A 94 -2.62 11.41 -4.63
C ALA A 94 -2.35 12.20 -3.33
N THR A 95 -3.02 11.84 -2.22
CA THR A 95 -2.81 12.47 -0.91
C THR A 95 -1.42 12.20 -0.34
N GLN A 96 -0.93 10.96 -0.44
CA GLN A 96 0.39 10.60 0.09
C GLN A 96 1.52 11.22 -0.73
N PHE A 97 1.36 11.33 -2.06
CA PHE A 97 2.40 11.86 -2.94
C PHE A 97 2.43 13.39 -3.02
N SER A 98 1.31 14.07 -2.74
CA SER A 98 1.25 15.54 -2.69
C SER A 98 1.89 16.14 -1.43
N ASN A 99 1.96 15.38 -0.33
CA ASN A 99 2.46 15.87 0.95
C ASN A 99 3.99 15.70 1.14
N ILE A 100 4.72 15.33 0.09
CA ILE A 100 6.14 14.98 0.20
C ILE A 100 6.94 16.00 -0.56
N LEU A 101 7.62 16.86 0.22
CA LEU A 101 8.57 17.86 -0.27
C LEU A 101 9.63 17.17 -1.13
N LEU A 102 9.71 17.57 -2.39
CA LEU A 102 10.89 17.35 -3.22
C LEU A 102 11.94 18.33 -2.68
N ILE A 103 13.04 17.81 -2.12
CA ILE A 103 14.21 18.64 -1.87
C ILE A 103 14.86 18.81 -3.25
N GLU A 104 14.83 20.04 -3.77
CA GLU A 104 15.58 20.46 -4.97
C GLU A 104 17.09 20.48 -4.69
#